data_AF-A0A935PQB7-F1
#
_entry.id   AF-A0A935PQB7-F1
#
_cell.length_a   1.000
_cell.length_b   1.000
_cell.length_c   1.000
_cell.angle_alpha   90.00
_cell.angle_beta   90.00
_cell.angle_gamma   90.00
#
_symmetry.space_group_name_H-M   'P 1'
#
loop_
_entity.id
_entity.type
_entity.pdbx_description
1 polymer ?
#
loop_
_entity_poly.entity_id
_entity_poly.type
_entity_poly.pdbx_seq_one_letter_code
_entity_poly.pdbx_strand_id
1 'polypeptide(L)'
;MKTIHRLLAAFAAAGSLQVAAAPADYSDLWWNPQESGWGMHIVQQGDTAFATLFVYGPDGKPTWYFASNLQVFATDAAGNPAFRGALHKASGPWLGGPFDPSKVGVQAVGAVVIEPRAEGRIYVGYDAEGIHVDKVVERQTFSQPDLGATYHGSFRLRQASAAGGAPWGTREFAGEVMVHLDGGNVFLRIDEPASRCDFRGTRTPSGRYAKLSGGYTCVGGEAGTFDITDFEVTQHAISGYLRTRTGANQQFGRFAAARF
;
A
#
# COMPACT_ATOMS: atom_id res chain seq x y z
N MET A 1 -55.03 21.35 32.89
CA MET A 1 -54.71 20.13 32.12
C MET A 1 -54.15 20.54 30.77
N LYS A 2 -52.84 20.39 30.54
CA LYS A 2 -52.18 20.33 29.21
C LYS A 2 -50.70 20.02 29.44
N THR A 3 -50.37 18.73 29.51
CA THR A 3 -49.01 18.22 29.64
C THR A 3 -48.42 18.04 28.23
N ILE A 4 -47.43 18.86 27.88
CA ILE A 4 -46.69 18.78 26.62
C ILE A 4 -45.60 17.72 26.79
N HIS A 5 -45.74 16.57 26.12
CA HIS A 5 -44.67 15.56 26.02
C HIS A 5 -43.71 15.96 24.90
N ARG A 6 -42.48 16.32 25.27
CA ARG A 6 -41.36 16.48 24.32
C ARG A 6 -40.80 15.10 23.97
N LEU A 7 -41.04 14.64 22.75
CA LEU A 7 -40.34 13.50 22.16
C LEU A 7 -38.95 13.96 21.70
N LEU A 8 -37.89 13.55 22.43
CA LEU A 8 -36.53 13.59 21.88
C LEU A 8 -36.36 12.40 20.94
N ALA A 9 -36.25 12.68 19.64
CA ALA A 9 -35.76 11.71 18.67
C ALA A 9 -34.24 11.60 18.81
N ALA A 10 -33.76 10.47 19.36
CA ALA A 10 -32.34 10.15 19.33
C ALA A 10 -31.97 9.77 17.89
N PHE A 11 -31.28 10.66 17.18
CA PHE A 11 -30.62 10.33 15.92
C PHE A 11 -29.44 9.38 16.24
N ALA A 12 -29.65 8.09 16.03
CA ALA A 12 -28.55 7.14 15.99
C ALA A 12 -27.73 7.43 14.72
N ALA A 13 -26.60 8.10 14.86
CA ALA A 13 -25.60 8.18 13.80
C ALA A 13 -25.06 6.76 13.58
N ALA A 14 -25.55 6.09 12.53
CA ALA A 14 -24.98 4.84 12.05
C ALA A 14 -23.59 5.16 11.50
N GLY A 15 -22.58 5.15 12.37
CA GLY A 15 -21.19 5.15 11.94
C GLY A 15 -20.95 3.89 11.14
N SER A 16 -20.69 4.04 9.85
CA SER A 16 -20.21 2.95 9.00
C SER A 16 -18.89 2.46 9.59
N LEU A 17 -18.92 1.27 10.20
CA LEU A 17 -17.70 0.52 10.50
C LEU A 17 -17.09 0.09 9.16
N GLN A 18 -16.31 0.97 8.54
CA GLN A 18 -15.42 0.58 7.48
C GLN A 18 -14.37 -0.34 8.13
N VAL A 19 -14.44 -1.63 7.81
CA VAL A 19 -13.36 -2.56 8.13
C VAL A 19 -12.15 -2.06 7.34
N ALA A 20 -11.23 -1.39 8.03
CA ALA A 20 -10.00 -0.91 7.43
C ALA A 20 -9.30 -2.08 6.74
N ALA A 21 -8.83 -1.85 5.51
CA ALA A 21 -7.83 -2.74 4.94
C ALA A 21 -6.63 -2.77 5.90
N ALA A 22 -5.86 -3.88 5.95
CA ALA A 22 -4.63 -3.85 6.76
C ALA A 22 -3.79 -2.62 6.33
N PRO A 23 -3.21 -1.88 7.29
CA PRO A 23 -2.54 -0.61 7.02
C PRO A 23 -1.52 -0.79 5.89
N ALA A 24 -1.46 0.19 4.97
CA ALA A 24 -0.48 0.15 3.90
C ALA A 24 0.93 0.02 4.48
N ASP A 25 1.72 -0.90 3.90
CA ASP A 25 3.15 -1.03 4.17
C ASP A 25 3.90 -0.10 3.22
N TYR A 26 4.53 0.94 3.77
CA TYR A 26 5.28 1.93 2.99
C TYR A 26 6.69 1.49 2.60
N SER A 27 7.10 0.26 2.93
CA SER A 27 8.41 -0.25 2.56
C SER A 27 8.57 -0.27 1.04
N ASP A 28 9.40 0.64 0.52
CA ASP A 28 9.71 0.81 -0.90
C ASP A 28 10.77 1.91 -1.13
N LEU A 29 11.15 2.05 -2.38
CA LEU A 29 11.74 3.28 -2.91
C LEU A 29 10.63 4.26 -3.32
N TRP A 30 10.78 5.51 -2.92
CA TRP A 30 9.87 6.61 -3.19
C TRP A 30 10.63 7.73 -3.90
N TRP A 31 10.01 8.30 -4.93
CA TRP A 31 10.67 9.28 -5.79
C TRP A 31 9.67 10.28 -6.39
N ASN A 32 10.20 11.38 -6.91
CA ASN A 32 9.46 12.32 -7.75
C ASN A 32 10.00 12.17 -9.20
N PRO A 33 9.17 11.76 -10.17
CA PRO A 33 9.59 11.61 -11.56
C PRO A 33 10.18 12.88 -12.18
N GLN A 34 9.77 14.06 -11.69
CA GLN A 34 10.26 15.37 -12.16
C GLN A 34 11.59 15.79 -11.51
N GLU A 35 12.08 15.04 -10.52
CA GLU A 35 13.31 15.33 -9.77
C GLU A 35 14.20 14.08 -9.69
N SER A 36 14.42 13.44 -10.84
CA SER A 36 15.30 12.26 -10.93
C SER A 36 16.68 12.55 -10.30
N GLY A 37 17.05 11.75 -9.30
CA GLY A 37 18.24 11.93 -8.47
C GLY A 37 17.92 12.19 -7.00
N TRP A 38 16.77 12.79 -6.71
CA TRP A 38 16.19 12.82 -5.37
C TRP A 38 15.44 11.50 -5.11
N GLY A 39 15.52 10.99 -3.88
CA GLY A 39 14.74 9.81 -3.50
C GLY A 39 14.64 9.61 -1.99
N MET A 40 13.73 8.74 -1.60
CA MET A 40 13.57 8.29 -0.23
C MET A 40 13.34 6.78 -0.19
N HIS A 41 14.02 6.08 0.70
CA HIS A 41 13.76 4.69 1.00
C HIS A 41 13.03 4.60 2.34
N ILE A 42 11.98 3.80 2.43
CA ILE A 42 11.28 3.51 3.69
C ILE A 42 11.39 2.00 3.96
N VAL A 43 11.60 1.64 5.22
CA VAL A 43 11.41 0.29 5.76
C VAL A 43 10.50 0.39 6.96
N GLN A 44 9.36 -0.30 6.93
CA GLN A 44 8.34 -0.24 7.98
C GLN A 44 8.25 -1.57 8.74
N GLN A 45 8.07 -1.47 10.05
CA GLN A 45 7.82 -2.58 10.96
C GLN A 45 6.68 -2.19 11.91
N GLY A 46 5.45 -2.61 11.59
CA GLY A 46 4.26 -2.21 12.33
C GLY A 46 4.07 -0.68 12.30
N ASP A 47 4.03 -0.08 13.49
CA ASP A 47 3.84 1.36 13.70
C ASP A 47 5.16 2.15 13.71
N THR A 48 6.29 1.50 13.43
CA THR A 48 7.61 2.12 13.36
C THR A 48 8.18 2.03 11.94
N ALA A 49 8.87 3.08 11.48
CA ALA A 49 9.58 3.05 10.22
C ALA A 49 10.98 3.67 10.30
N PHE A 50 11.85 3.21 9.41
CA PHE A 50 13.14 3.83 9.09
C PHE A 50 13.02 4.47 7.70
N ALA A 51 13.35 5.75 7.59
CA ALA A 51 13.44 6.42 6.28
C ALA A 51 14.86 6.93 6.02
N THR A 52 15.30 6.84 4.78
CA THR A 52 16.55 7.41 4.29
C THR A 52 16.26 8.31 3.11
N LEU A 53 16.67 9.58 3.16
CA LEU A 53 16.61 10.51 2.04
C LEU A 53 17.98 10.63 1.36
N PHE A 54 17.95 10.65 0.03
CA PHE A 54 19.09 10.82 -0.86
C PHE A 54 18.92 12.19 -1.53
N VAL A 55 19.68 13.17 -1.06
CA VAL A 55 19.50 14.58 -1.47
C VAL A 55 20.86 15.21 -1.79
N TYR A 56 20.86 16.50 -2.11
CA TYR A 56 22.08 17.26 -2.35
C TYR A 56 22.25 18.34 -1.28
N GLY A 57 23.47 18.47 -0.76
CA GLY A 57 23.84 19.51 0.20
C GLY A 57 24.05 20.88 -0.46
N PRO A 58 24.34 21.92 0.33
CA PRO A 58 24.59 23.28 -0.19
C PRO A 58 25.77 23.37 -1.17
N ASP A 59 26.70 22.42 -1.13
CA ASP A 59 27.84 22.30 -2.05
C ASP A 59 27.50 21.50 -3.32
N GLY A 60 26.23 21.12 -3.50
CA GLY A 60 25.75 20.31 -4.63
C GLY A 60 26.11 18.83 -4.55
N LYS A 61 26.76 18.36 -3.47
CA LYS A 61 27.17 16.95 -3.35
C LYS A 61 26.07 16.10 -2.72
N PRO A 62 26.04 14.79 -3.02
CA PRO A 62 25.12 13.86 -2.38
C PRO A 62 25.24 13.90 -0.85
N THR A 63 24.11 14.03 -0.18
CA THR A 63 23.96 14.03 1.27
C THR A 63 22.85 13.06 1.64
N TRP A 64 23.06 12.36 2.75
CA TRP A 64 22.12 11.39 3.28
C TRP A 64 21.52 11.91 4.57
N TYR A 65 20.20 11.92 4.63
CA TYR A 65 19.47 12.12 5.87
C TYR A 65 18.71 10.85 6.22
N PHE A 66 18.52 10.59 7.50
CA PHE A 66 17.74 9.44 7.92
C PHE A 66 16.91 9.73 9.17
N ALA A 67 15.75 9.09 9.24
CA ALA A 67 14.90 9.05 10.42
C ALA A 67 14.77 7.59 10.84
N SER A 68 15.40 7.21 11.96
CA SER A 68 15.47 5.82 12.40
C SER A 68 14.32 5.39 13.31
N ASN A 69 13.47 6.33 13.72
CA ASN A 69 12.36 6.10 14.63
C ASN A 69 11.13 6.93 14.22
N LEU A 70 10.66 6.72 13.00
CA LEU A 70 9.39 7.29 12.55
C LEU A 70 8.25 6.55 13.25
N GLN A 71 7.35 7.28 13.89
CA GLN A 71 6.22 6.72 14.62
C GLN A 71 4.91 7.16 13.99
N VAL A 72 3.93 6.25 13.96
CA VAL A 72 2.56 6.58 13.54
C VAL A 72 1.98 7.64 14.47
N PHE A 73 1.41 8.70 13.91
CA PHE A 73 0.72 9.75 14.68
C PHE A 73 -0.74 9.97 14.26
N ALA A 74 -1.13 9.48 13.09
CA ALA A 74 -2.50 9.52 12.58
C ALA A 74 -2.73 8.39 11.57
N THR A 75 -4.00 8.10 11.27
CA THR A 75 -4.41 7.19 10.20
C THR A 75 -5.51 7.85 9.37
N ASP A 76 -5.51 7.65 8.05
CA ASP A 76 -6.60 8.10 7.20
C ASP A 76 -7.85 7.21 7.33
N ALA A 77 -8.91 7.54 6.60
CA ALA A 77 -10.16 6.77 6.59
C ALA A 77 -10.01 5.34 6.04
N ALA A 78 -8.97 5.08 5.24
CA ALA A 78 -8.66 3.74 4.72
C ALA A 78 -7.78 2.92 5.69
N GLY A 79 -7.32 3.53 6.78
CA GLY A 79 -6.41 2.92 7.76
C GLY A 79 -4.93 3.06 7.41
N ASN A 80 -4.57 3.90 6.43
CA ASN A 80 -3.16 4.12 6.08
C ASN A 80 -2.48 5.01 7.12
N PRO A 81 -1.28 4.63 7.60
CA PRO A 81 -0.57 5.36 8.65
C PRO A 81 0.11 6.63 8.14
N ALA A 82 0.05 7.70 8.94
CA ALA A 82 0.91 8.87 8.81
C ALA A 82 2.03 8.81 9.86
N PHE A 83 3.26 9.08 9.45
CA PHE A 83 4.46 8.96 10.28
C PHE A 83 5.13 10.30 10.55
N ARG A 84 5.81 10.43 11.69
CA ARG A 84 6.70 11.55 11.96
C ARG A 84 7.90 11.14 12.81
N GLY A 85 8.99 11.89 12.72
CA GLY A 85 10.15 11.68 13.57
C GLY A 85 11.28 12.67 13.32
N ALA A 86 12.31 12.60 14.16
CA ALA A 86 13.50 13.42 14.01
C ALA A 86 14.38 12.91 12.85
N LEU A 87 14.89 13.86 12.07
CA LEU A 87 15.79 13.63 10.96
C LEU A 87 17.23 13.85 11.41
N HIS A 88 18.12 12.96 11.00
CA HIS A 88 19.51 12.94 11.39
C HIS A 88 20.43 12.90 10.17
N LYS A 89 21.67 13.35 10.37
CA LYS A 89 22.80 13.23 9.45
C LYS A 89 23.93 12.51 10.18
N ALA A 90 24.62 11.61 9.50
CA ALA A 90 25.79 10.92 10.04
C ALA A 90 27.07 11.31 9.30
N SER A 91 28.18 11.30 10.05
CA SER A 91 29.54 11.32 9.52
C SER A 91 30.31 10.10 10.06
N GLY A 92 31.40 9.73 9.39
CA GLY A 92 32.17 8.55 9.77
C GLY A 92 33.55 8.49 9.13
N PRO A 93 34.33 7.45 9.46
CA PRO A 93 35.64 7.21 8.86
C PRO A 93 35.54 7.00 7.34
N TRP A 94 36.60 7.37 6.61
CA TRP A 94 36.67 7.18 5.16
C TRP A 94 36.67 5.69 4.78
N LEU A 95 35.88 5.33 3.76
CA LEU A 95 35.70 3.95 3.28
C LEU A 95 37.02 3.25 2.88
N GLY A 96 38.04 4.01 2.46
CA GLY A 96 39.34 3.46 2.07
C GLY A 96 40.28 3.10 3.24
N GLY A 97 39.85 3.27 4.49
CA GLY A 97 40.59 2.89 5.69
C GLY A 97 39.80 1.97 6.62
N PRO A 98 40.39 1.51 7.74
CA PRO A 98 39.67 0.74 8.74
C PRO A 98 38.53 1.57 9.35
N PHE A 99 37.43 0.91 9.67
CA PHE A 99 36.29 1.55 10.33
C PHE A 99 36.61 1.77 11.82
N ASP A 100 36.73 3.05 12.21
CA ASP A 100 36.91 3.51 13.60
C ASP A 100 35.58 4.07 14.13
N PRO A 101 34.86 3.35 15.03
CA PRO A 101 33.57 3.79 15.56
C PRO A 101 33.64 5.12 16.32
N SER A 102 34.80 5.49 16.87
CA SER A 102 34.94 6.75 17.63
C SER A 102 34.84 8.00 16.74
N LYS A 103 34.97 7.83 15.41
CA LYS A 103 34.82 8.89 14.42
C LYS A 103 33.40 9.04 13.89
N VAL A 104 32.47 8.21 14.36
CA VAL A 104 31.06 8.30 13.96
C VAL A 104 30.38 9.40 14.75
N GLY A 105 29.83 10.38 14.03
CA GLY A 105 29.00 11.43 14.60
C GLY A 105 27.59 11.32 14.04
N VAL A 106 26.58 11.41 14.91
CA VAL A 106 25.17 11.51 14.50
C VAL A 106 24.61 12.82 15.03
N GLN A 107 24.07 13.63 14.14
CA GLN A 107 23.51 14.94 14.46
C GLN A 107 22.04 14.98 14.07
N ALA A 108 21.17 15.47 14.96
CA ALA A 108 19.81 15.84 14.61
C ALA A 108 19.82 17.11 13.75
N VAL A 109 19.19 17.06 12.58
CA VAL A 109 19.18 18.14 11.59
C VAL A 109 17.78 18.70 11.32
N GLY A 110 16.75 18.07 11.85
CA GLY A 110 15.37 18.54 11.76
C GLY A 110 14.37 17.41 11.99
N ALA A 111 13.27 17.41 11.26
CA ALA A 111 12.19 16.44 11.38
C ALA A 111 11.59 16.11 10.02
N VAL A 112 10.88 15.00 9.93
CA VAL A 112 10.13 14.60 8.74
C VAL A 112 8.73 14.14 9.14
N VAL A 113 7.77 14.44 8.27
CA VAL A 113 6.37 14.02 8.32
C VAL A 113 6.06 13.33 6.99
N ILE A 114 5.44 12.17 7.08
CA ILE A 114 4.98 11.38 5.93
C ILE A 114 3.48 11.14 6.11
N GLU A 115 2.70 11.46 5.08
CA GLU A 115 1.25 11.31 5.12
C GLU A 115 0.71 10.61 3.87
N PRO A 116 -0.31 9.75 4.01
CA PRO A 116 -0.99 9.16 2.86
C PRO A 116 -1.60 10.23 1.96
N ARG A 117 -1.58 9.96 0.65
CA ARG A 117 -2.33 10.69 -0.38
C ARG A 117 -3.09 9.70 -1.25
N ALA A 118 -3.98 10.23 -2.08
CA ALA A 118 -4.73 9.43 -3.04
C ALA A 118 -3.80 8.65 -3.98
N GLU A 119 -4.31 7.56 -4.55
CA GLU A 119 -3.63 6.75 -5.57
C GLU A 119 -2.32 6.10 -5.10
N GLY A 120 -2.15 5.89 -3.79
CA GLY A 120 -0.96 5.26 -3.23
C GLY A 120 0.29 6.15 -3.22
N ARG A 121 0.12 7.46 -3.48
CA ARG A 121 1.16 8.46 -3.27
C ARG A 121 1.29 8.81 -1.79
N ILE A 122 2.42 9.41 -1.42
CA ILE A 122 2.61 9.98 -0.09
C ILE A 122 3.09 11.42 -0.21
N TYR A 123 2.68 12.24 0.76
CA TYR A 123 3.31 13.52 1.01
C TYR A 123 4.48 13.31 1.97
N VAL A 124 5.58 14.03 1.71
CA VAL A 124 6.78 14.07 2.53
C VAL A 124 7.12 15.53 2.77
N GLY A 125 6.96 15.98 4.00
CA GLY A 125 7.41 17.28 4.48
C GLY A 125 8.59 17.09 5.41
N TYR A 126 9.71 17.77 5.20
CA TYR A 126 10.84 17.68 6.10
C TYR A 126 11.62 18.98 6.23
N ASP A 127 12.17 19.18 7.43
CA ASP A 127 13.16 20.19 7.72
C ASP A 127 14.54 19.53 7.82
N ALA A 128 15.52 20.06 7.10
CA ALA A 128 16.91 19.63 7.19
C ALA A 128 17.84 20.84 7.15
N GLU A 129 18.66 21.00 8.19
CA GLU A 129 19.66 22.08 8.27
C GLU A 129 19.06 23.49 8.07
N GLY A 130 17.82 23.70 8.53
CA GLY A 130 17.09 24.97 8.44
C GLY A 130 16.32 25.20 7.13
N ILE A 131 16.33 24.23 6.22
CA ILE A 131 15.58 24.27 4.95
C ILE A 131 14.35 23.37 5.05
N HIS A 132 13.20 23.91 4.66
CA HIS A 132 11.94 23.17 4.54
C HIS A 132 11.74 22.64 3.12
N VAL A 133 11.28 21.40 3.00
CA VAL A 133 10.97 20.75 1.73
C VAL A 133 9.65 19.99 1.82
N ASP A 134 8.79 20.22 0.84
CA ASP A 134 7.52 19.53 0.66
C ASP A 134 7.48 18.82 -0.68
N LYS A 135 7.10 17.53 -0.68
CA LYS A 135 6.95 16.75 -1.92
C LYS A 135 5.76 15.82 -1.84
N VAL A 136 5.15 15.57 -3.00
CA VAL A 136 4.29 14.40 -3.20
C VAL A 136 5.07 13.43 -4.07
N VAL A 137 5.22 12.20 -3.60
CA VAL A 137 6.07 11.18 -4.20
C VAL A 137 5.29 9.91 -4.46
N GLU A 138 5.77 9.14 -5.42
CA GLU A 138 5.21 7.84 -5.79
C GLU A 138 6.27 6.75 -5.59
N ARG A 139 5.83 5.49 -5.57
CA ARG A 139 6.76 4.36 -5.49
C ARG A 139 7.53 4.22 -6.79
N GLN A 140 8.82 3.91 -6.69
CA GLN A 140 9.68 3.72 -7.85
C GLN A 140 9.65 2.26 -8.31
N THR A 141 8.99 2.00 -9.44
CA THR A 141 9.10 0.71 -10.11
C THR A 141 10.30 0.70 -11.07
N PHE A 142 11.24 -0.22 -10.84
CA PHE A 142 12.42 -0.40 -11.69
C PHE A 142 12.46 -1.76 -12.42
N SER A 143 11.49 -2.64 -12.15
CA SER A 143 11.35 -3.92 -12.87
C SER A 143 9.89 -4.38 -12.87
N GLN A 144 9.45 -4.96 -13.99
CA GLN A 144 8.12 -5.53 -14.17
C GLN A 144 8.24 -6.82 -14.98
N PRO A 145 8.71 -7.91 -14.35
CA PRO A 145 8.82 -9.17 -15.06
C PRO A 145 7.42 -9.66 -15.46
N ASP A 146 7.37 -10.27 -16.65
CA ASP A 146 6.27 -11.11 -17.06
C ASP A 146 6.21 -12.34 -16.16
N LEU A 147 5.00 -12.89 -15.99
CA LEU A 147 4.76 -14.02 -15.10
C LEU A 147 3.82 -14.99 -15.78
N GLY A 148 4.16 -16.27 -15.76
CA GLY A 148 3.27 -17.37 -16.13
C GLY A 148 3.41 -18.49 -15.11
N ALA A 149 2.44 -18.64 -14.22
CA ALA A 149 2.49 -19.67 -13.18
C ALA A 149 1.10 -20.00 -12.63
N THR A 150 0.98 -21.22 -12.07
CA THR A 150 -0.17 -21.63 -11.27
C THR A 150 0.21 -21.60 -9.79
N TYR A 151 -0.76 -21.25 -8.95
CA TYR A 151 -0.65 -21.19 -7.50
C TYR A 151 -1.83 -21.91 -6.88
N HIS A 152 -1.71 -22.33 -5.62
CA HIS A 152 -2.84 -22.79 -4.82
C HIS A 152 -3.03 -21.83 -3.65
N GLY A 153 -4.23 -21.24 -3.54
CA GLY A 153 -4.47 -20.14 -2.61
C GLY A 153 -5.73 -20.24 -1.80
N SER A 154 -5.81 -19.37 -0.81
CA SER A 154 -6.99 -19.17 0.03
C SER A 154 -7.45 -17.72 -0.06
N PHE A 155 -8.77 -17.55 -0.06
CA PHE A 155 -9.46 -16.27 -0.24
C PHE A 155 -10.36 -16.03 0.96
N ARG A 156 -10.35 -14.82 1.49
CA ARG A 156 -11.22 -14.39 2.59
C ARG A 156 -11.83 -13.04 2.27
N LEU A 157 -13.05 -13.05 1.75
CA LEU A 157 -13.71 -11.90 1.16
C LEU A 157 -14.95 -11.51 1.96
N ARG A 158 -15.06 -10.25 2.39
CA ARG A 158 -16.32 -9.67 2.88
C ARG A 158 -17.28 -9.43 1.71
N GLN A 159 -18.57 -9.52 1.99
CA GLN A 159 -19.63 -9.27 1.00
C GLN A 159 -20.49 -8.08 1.44
N ALA A 160 -20.78 -7.18 0.49
CA ALA A 160 -21.62 -6.00 0.69
C ALA A 160 -22.54 -5.78 -0.53
N SER A 161 -23.67 -5.11 -0.34
CA SER A 161 -24.64 -4.81 -1.40
C SER A 161 -24.19 -3.71 -2.37
N ALA A 162 -23.26 -2.84 -1.94
CA ALA A 162 -22.68 -1.79 -2.76
C ALA A 162 -21.33 -1.33 -2.18
N ALA A 163 -20.60 -0.51 -2.95
CA ALA A 163 -19.40 0.15 -2.46
C ALA A 163 -19.74 1.02 -1.23
N GLY A 164 -19.04 0.80 -0.11
CA GLY A 164 -19.31 1.49 1.16
C GLY A 164 -20.53 0.96 1.94
N GLY A 165 -21.27 0.00 1.40
CA GLY A 165 -22.36 -0.68 2.12
C GLY A 165 -21.85 -1.51 3.30
N ALA A 166 -22.70 -1.68 4.31
CA ALA A 166 -22.38 -2.52 5.46
C ALA A 166 -22.13 -3.98 5.03
N PRO A 167 -21.03 -4.62 5.49
CA PRO A 167 -20.78 -6.02 5.20
C PRO A 167 -21.88 -6.91 5.79
N TRP A 168 -22.45 -7.81 4.98
CA TRP A 168 -23.49 -8.76 5.41
C TRP A 168 -22.97 -10.19 5.58
N GLY A 169 -21.79 -10.49 5.02
CA GLY A 169 -21.24 -11.84 5.03
C GLY A 169 -19.74 -11.90 4.80
N THR A 170 -19.20 -13.10 4.93
CA THR A 170 -17.83 -13.45 4.57
C THR A 170 -17.88 -14.71 3.71
N ARG A 171 -17.20 -14.68 2.57
CA ARG A 171 -16.97 -15.81 1.68
C ARG A 171 -15.52 -16.25 1.81
N GLU A 172 -15.34 -17.51 2.17
CA GLU A 172 -14.04 -18.15 2.34
C GLU A 172 -13.97 -19.37 1.43
N PHE A 173 -12.91 -19.47 0.64
CA PHE A 173 -12.67 -20.61 -0.24
C PHE A 173 -11.18 -20.77 -0.53
N ALA A 174 -10.79 -21.98 -0.94
CA ALA A 174 -9.50 -22.26 -1.53
C ALA A 174 -9.67 -22.60 -3.00
N GLY A 175 -8.61 -22.41 -3.79
CA GLY A 175 -8.65 -22.68 -5.22
C GLY A 175 -7.30 -22.53 -5.90
N GLU A 176 -7.23 -23.02 -7.13
CA GLU A 176 -6.08 -22.80 -8.00
C GLU A 176 -6.17 -21.42 -8.64
N VAL A 177 -5.03 -20.74 -8.75
CA VAL A 177 -4.91 -19.42 -9.37
C VAL A 177 -3.87 -19.52 -10.47
N MET A 178 -4.30 -19.54 -11.73
CA MET A 178 -3.40 -19.35 -12.86
C MET A 178 -3.21 -17.85 -13.09
N VAL A 179 -1.96 -17.42 -13.20
CA VAL A 179 -1.59 -16.04 -13.46
C VAL A 179 -0.77 -15.96 -14.74
N HIS A 180 -1.16 -15.07 -15.63
CA HIS A 180 -0.38 -14.66 -16.79
C HIS A 180 -0.31 -13.12 -16.84
N LEU A 181 0.88 -12.57 -16.65
CA LEU A 181 1.19 -11.16 -16.78
C LEU A 181 2.12 -10.99 -17.98
N ASP A 182 1.75 -10.11 -18.90
CA ASP A 182 2.51 -9.81 -20.11
C ASP A 182 2.48 -8.30 -20.35
N GLY A 183 3.58 -7.63 -19.98
CA GLY A 183 3.68 -6.17 -19.92
C GLY A 183 2.54 -5.56 -19.09
N GLY A 184 1.71 -4.74 -19.76
CA GLY A 184 0.54 -4.09 -19.16
C GLY A 184 -0.72 -4.96 -19.09
N ASN A 185 -0.69 -6.19 -19.60
CA ASN A 185 -1.87 -7.07 -19.69
C ASN A 185 -1.91 -8.09 -18.54
N VAL A 186 -3.12 -8.42 -18.13
CA VAL A 186 -3.40 -9.39 -17.06
C VAL A 186 -4.41 -10.42 -17.55
N PHE A 187 -4.08 -11.68 -17.35
CA PHE A 187 -5.03 -12.78 -17.31
C PHE A 187 -4.86 -13.55 -16.00
N LEU A 188 -5.95 -13.70 -15.25
CA LEU A 188 -6.01 -14.59 -14.09
C LEU A 188 -7.15 -15.58 -14.31
N ARG A 189 -6.97 -16.82 -13.87
CA ARG A 189 -8.07 -17.75 -13.68
C ARG A 189 -8.07 -18.22 -12.25
N ILE A 190 -9.22 -18.11 -11.60
CA ILE A 190 -9.46 -18.66 -10.26
C ILE A 190 -10.41 -19.85 -10.43
N ASP A 191 -9.89 -21.04 -10.14
CA ASP A 191 -10.62 -22.30 -10.12
C ASP A 191 -10.91 -22.67 -8.66
N GLU A 192 -12.14 -22.43 -8.22
CA GLU A 192 -12.63 -22.83 -6.90
C GLU A 192 -13.57 -24.05 -7.01
N PRO A 193 -13.85 -24.77 -5.92
CA PRO A 193 -14.72 -25.94 -5.97
C PRO A 193 -16.12 -25.71 -6.58
N ALA A 194 -16.65 -24.49 -6.45
CA ALA A 194 -18.00 -24.14 -6.89
C ALA A 194 -18.07 -23.51 -8.30
N SER A 195 -16.99 -22.90 -8.79
CA SER A 195 -16.98 -22.18 -10.06
C SER A 195 -15.56 -21.92 -10.57
N ARG A 196 -15.48 -21.52 -11.84
CA ARG A 196 -14.26 -21.04 -12.47
C ARG A 196 -14.49 -19.65 -13.01
N CYS A 197 -13.61 -18.72 -12.67
CA CYS A 197 -13.70 -17.33 -13.12
C CYS A 197 -12.42 -16.90 -13.85
N ASP A 198 -12.60 -16.33 -15.04
CA ASP A 198 -11.55 -15.69 -15.83
C ASP A 198 -11.57 -14.18 -15.61
N PHE A 199 -10.43 -13.61 -15.21
CA PHE A 199 -10.22 -12.18 -15.02
C PHE A 199 -9.28 -11.67 -16.11
N ARG A 200 -9.68 -10.59 -16.80
CA ARG A 200 -8.89 -9.96 -17.86
C ARG A 200 -8.82 -8.46 -17.65
N GLY A 201 -7.65 -7.88 -17.80
CA GLY A 201 -7.48 -6.47 -17.51
C GLY A 201 -6.07 -5.94 -17.71
N THR A 202 -5.82 -4.82 -17.05
CA THR A 202 -4.56 -4.09 -17.09
C THR A 202 -3.79 -4.22 -15.78
N ARG A 203 -2.47 -4.15 -15.90
CA ARG A 203 -1.49 -4.07 -14.80
C ARG A 203 -0.95 -2.65 -14.74
N THR A 204 -1.09 -2.00 -13.60
CA THR A 204 -0.43 -0.73 -13.30
C THR A 204 0.64 -0.97 -12.24
N PRO A 205 1.90 -0.62 -12.50
CA PRO A 205 3.00 -0.81 -11.54
C PRO A 205 2.87 0.13 -10.34
N SER A 206 3.33 -0.31 -9.16
CA SER A 206 3.37 0.53 -7.95
C SER A 206 4.50 0.07 -7.02
N GLY A 207 5.73 0.49 -7.31
CA GLY A 207 6.91 0.05 -6.59
C GLY A 207 7.16 -1.43 -6.76
N ARG A 208 7.30 -2.15 -5.63
CA ARG A 208 7.34 -3.62 -5.58
C ARG A 208 5.99 -4.30 -5.86
N TYR A 209 4.90 -3.54 -5.77
CA TYR A 209 3.55 -4.03 -6.00
C TYR A 209 3.09 -3.77 -7.44
N ALA A 210 1.95 -4.35 -7.78
CA ALA A 210 1.13 -3.92 -8.90
C ALA A 210 -0.33 -3.72 -8.46
N LYS A 211 -1.05 -2.94 -9.24
CA LYS A 211 -2.50 -2.89 -9.25
C LYS A 211 -2.99 -3.60 -10.50
N LEU A 212 -3.91 -4.54 -10.33
CA LEU A 212 -4.56 -5.22 -11.45
C LEU A 212 -6.01 -4.75 -11.51
N SER A 213 -6.54 -4.47 -12.70
CA SER A 213 -7.95 -4.06 -12.81
C SER A 213 -8.55 -4.42 -14.16
N GLY A 214 -9.82 -4.78 -14.18
CA GLY A 214 -10.51 -5.11 -15.43
C GLY A 214 -11.86 -5.76 -15.23
N GLY A 215 -12.24 -6.64 -16.16
CA GLY A 215 -13.48 -7.41 -16.13
C GLY A 215 -13.24 -8.86 -15.74
N TYR A 216 -14.25 -9.53 -15.20
CA TYR A 216 -14.23 -10.97 -14.99
C TYR A 216 -15.52 -11.64 -15.44
N THR A 217 -15.42 -12.91 -15.82
CA THR A 217 -16.56 -13.77 -16.16
C THR A 217 -16.38 -15.14 -15.52
N CYS A 218 -17.45 -15.69 -14.98
CA CYS A 218 -17.45 -17.01 -14.36
C CYS A 218 -18.30 -18.00 -15.15
N VAL A 219 -17.96 -19.29 -15.01
CA VAL A 219 -18.85 -20.38 -15.38
C VAL A 219 -20.15 -20.22 -14.59
N GLY A 220 -21.29 -20.27 -15.28
CA GLY A 220 -22.60 -19.96 -14.71
C GLY A 220 -23.12 -18.54 -15.03
N GLY A 221 -22.33 -17.72 -15.73
CA GLY A 221 -22.79 -16.45 -16.31
C GLY A 221 -22.64 -15.22 -15.42
N GLU A 222 -22.11 -15.37 -14.20
CA GLU A 222 -21.72 -14.21 -13.39
C GLU A 222 -20.60 -13.42 -14.11
N ALA A 223 -20.75 -12.10 -14.16
CA ALA A 223 -19.76 -11.22 -14.74
C ALA A 223 -19.75 -9.87 -14.00
N GLY A 224 -18.59 -9.21 -14.01
CA GLY A 224 -18.42 -7.95 -13.30
C GLY A 224 -17.05 -7.31 -13.54
N THR A 225 -16.71 -6.37 -12.69
CA THR A 225 -15.38 -5.74 -12.66
C THR A 225 -14.58 -6.20 -11.45
N PHE A 226 -13.26 -6.11 -11.55
CA PHE A 226 -12.37 -6.38 -10.43
C PHE A 226 -11.27 -5.33 -10.31
N ASP A 227 -10.78 -5.16 -9.09
CA ASP A 227 -9.49 -4.57 -8.79
C ASP A 227 -8.74 -5.46 -7.79
N ILE A 228 -7.44 -5.64 -8.02
CA ILE A 228 -6.50 -6.20 -7.05
C ILE A 228 -5.50 -5.10 -6.72
N THR A 229 -5.44 -4.74 -5.44
CA THR A 229 -4.47 -3.78 -4.90
C THR A 229 -3.44 -4.52 -4.05
N ASP A 230 -2.28 -3.89 -3.85
CA ASP A 230 -1.13 -4.49 -3.16
C ASP A 230 -0.77 -5.87 -3.73
N PHE A 231 -0.90 -6.06 -5.06
CA PHE A 231 -0.58 -7.32 -5.70
C PHE A 231 0.93 -7.51 -5.65
N GLU A 232 1.36 -8.48 -4.84
CA GLU A 232 2.77 -8.79 -4.65
C GLU A 232 3.07 -10.17 -5.21
N VAL A 233 4.15 -10.27 -5.99
CA VAL A 233 4.74 -11.53 -6.41
C VAL A 233 6.04 -11.69 -5.65
N THR A 234 6.10 -12.70 -4.79
CA THR A 234 7.31 -13.08 -4.06
C THR A 234 7.90 -14.34 -4.67
N GLN A 235 9.05 -14.77 -4.14
CA GLN A 235 9.65 -16.05 -4.53
C GLN A 235 8.71 -17.24 -4.28
N HIS A 236 7.87 -17.18 -3.24
CA HIS A 236 7.10 -18.32 -2.73
C HIS A 236 5.60 -18.23 -3.00
N ALA A 237 5.07 -17.04 -3.26
CA ALA A 237 3.64 -16.82 -3.30
C ALA A 237 3.27 -15.54 -4.07
N ILE A 238 2.00 -15.49 -4.46
CA ILE A 238 1.32 -14.23 -4.77
C ILE A 238 0.37 -13.87 -3.63
N SER A 239 0.15 -12.58 -3.42
CA SER A 239 -0.87 -12.10 -2.51
C SER A 239 -1.47 -10.78 -3.00
N GLY A 240 -2.62 -10.41 -2.46
CA GLY A 240 -3.22 -9.12 -2.75
C GLY A 240 -4.55 -8.91 -2.06
N TYR A 241 -5.08 -7.71 -2.21
CA TYR A 241 -6.43 -7.36 -1.81
C TYR A 241 -7.33 -7.33 -3.05
N LEU A 242 -8.14 -8.38 -3.21
CA LEU A 242 -9.09 -8.54 -4.30
C LEU A 242 -10.40 -7.84 -3.96
N ARG A 243 -10.96 -7.13 -4.93
CA ARG A 243 -12.33 -6.65 -4.92
C ARG A 243 -13.00 -6.97 -6.24
N THR A 244 -14.19 -7.56 -6.17
CA THR A 244 -15.06 -7.80 -7.32
C THR A 244 -16.37 -7.04 -7.15
N ARG A 245 -16.92 -6.53 -8.26
CA ARG A 245 -18.20 -5.82 -8.28
C ARG A 245 -19.08 -6.39 -9.39
N THR A 246 -20.28 -6.75 -9.01
CA THR A 246 -21.42 -7.00 -9.90
C THR A 246 -22.45 -5.90 -9.67
N GLY A 247 -23.43 -5.74 -10.56
CA GLY A 247 -24.41 -4.65 -10.47
C GLY A 247 -25.13 -4.51 -9.12
N ALA A 248 -25.27 -5.60 -8.34
CA ALA A 248 -25.98 -5.61 -7.06
C ALA A 248 -25.13 -6.04 -5.86
N ASN A 249 -23.86 -6.43 -6.06
CA ASN A 249 -23.02 -6.97 -4.98
C ASN A 249 -21.54 -6.63 -5.18
N GLN A 250 -20.84 -6.44 -4.07
CA GLN A 250 -19.39 -6.33 -4.02
C GLN A 250 -18.82 -7.41 -3.09
N GLN A 251 -17.73 -8.05 -3.50
CA GLN A 251 -16.90 -8.86 -2.61
C GLN A 251 -15.52 -8.21 -2.49
N PHE A 252 -14.91 -8.24 -1.31
CA PHE A 252 -13.60 -7.63 -1.10
C PHE A 252 -12.84 -8.25 0.07
N GLY A 253 -11.55 -8.46 -0.07
CA GLY A 253 -10.72 -8.99 0.99
C GLY A 253 -9.38 -9.48 0.49
N ARG A 254 -8.66 -10.23 1.32
CA ARG A 254 -7.31 -10.69 1.01
C ARG A 254 -7.32 -12.10 0.45
N PHE A 255 -6.34 -12.35 -0.40
CA PHE A 255 -5.94 -13.69 -0.80
C PHE A 255 -4.43 -13.83 -0.72
N ALA A 256 -3.99 -15.07 -0.54
CA ALA A 256 -2.60 -15.47 -0.70
C ALA A 256 -2.59 -16.85 -1.37
N ALA A 257 -1.71 -17.04 -2.34
CA ALA A 257 -1.58 -18.28 -3.07
C ALA A 257 -0.11 -18.70 -3.16
N ALA A 258 0.19 -19.88 -2.63
CA ALA A 258 1.52 -20.45 -2.63
C ALA A 258 1.84 -21.01 -4.01
N ARG A 259 3.10 -20.82 -4.43
CA ARG A 259 3.63 -21.40 -5.65
C ARG A 259 3.79 -22.92 -5.46
N PHE A 260 3.54 -23.68 -6.52
CA PHE A 260 3.92 -25.10 -6.57
C PHE A 260 5.44 -25.28 -6.47
#